data_AF-A0A2D7NK79-F1
#
_entry.id   AF-A0A2D7NK79-F1
#
_cell.length_a   1.000
_cell.length_b   1.000
_cell.length_c   1.000
_cell.angle_alpha   90.00
_cell.angle_beta   90.00
_cell.angle_gamma   90.00
#
_symmetry.space_group_name_H-M   'P 1'
#
loop_
_entity.id
_entity.type
_entity.pdbx_description
1 polymer ?
#
loop_
_entity_poly.entity_id
_entity_poly.type
_entity_poly.pdbx_seq_one_letter_code
_entity_poly.pdbx_strand_id
1 'polypeptide(L)'
;MIFGPLQRVIGEFHLHLPMRETSMRGPTRRTMLQSNVRPHLLLSEWTAMETTQHDFESHLERSSLPYPSEAYEFVREGLGYTECRLEAERDQLGTAPRHMKGQELCIGLRDFAIERWGLMAPAVLRHWQIHRTEDFGRIVFVLVNEGTLSKTDDDSLADFRGVYDLVEALGQGGLQVGFQDG
;
A
#
# COMPACT_ATOMS: atom_id res chain seq x y z
N MET A 1 -12.80 41.67 -19.92
CA MET A 1 -12.84 42.33 -18.60
C MET A 1 -12.24 41.35 -17.61
N ILE A 2 -11.16 41.78 -16.96
CA ILE A 2 -10.21 40.98 -16.17
C ILE A 2 -10.59 41.14 -14.70
N PHE A 3 -10.70 40.04 -13.94
CA PHE A 3 -10.66 40.08 -12.48
C PHE A 3 -9.36 39.44 -12.01
N GLY A 4 -8.53 40.25 -11.34
CA GLY A 4 -7.25 39.87 -10.75
C GLY A 4 -7.36 39.33 -9.32
N PRO A 5 -6.23 38.92 -8.73
CA PRO A 5 -6.17 38.07 -7.53
C PRO A 5 -6.14 38.85 -6.21
N LEU A 6 -6.63 38.20 -5.14
CA LEU A 6 -6.61 38.68 -3.77
C LEU A 6 -5.29 38.28 -3.09
N GLN A 7 -4.54 39.26 -2.58
CA GLN A 7 -3.39 39.10 -1.69
C GLN A 7 -3.79 39.42 -0.23
N ARG A 8 -2.83 39.15 0.70
CA ARG A 8 -2.69 39.56 2.11
C ARG A 8 -3.25 38.53 3.12
N VAL A 9 -2.58 38.16 4.22
CA VAL A 9 -1.75 38.93 5.16
C VAL A 9 -0.70 38.02 5.86
N ILE A 10 0.50 38.57 6.07
CA ILE A 10 1.62 38.03 6.88
C ILE A 10 1.40 38.47 8.34
N GLY A 11 1.53 37.55 9.31
CA GLY A 11 1.47 37.84 10.74
C GLY A 11 2.81 37.54 11.41
N GLU A 12 3.51 38.59 11.81
CA GLU A 12 4.81 38.62 12.49
C GLU A 12 4.56 38.85 14.00
N PHE A 13 5.10 38.02 14.90
CA PHE A 13 5.12 38.31 16.34
C PHE A 13 6.48 37.96 16.95
N HIS A 14 7.14 38.99 17.46
CA HIS A 14 8.43 38.98 18.15
C HIS A 14 8.25 38.83 19.67
N LEU A 15 9.25 38.19 20.29
CA LEU A 15 9.44 37.76 21.69
C LEU A 15 9.43 38.89 22.76
N HIS A 16 9.09 38.59 24.04
CA HIS A 16 9.94 38.84 25.25
C HIS A 16 9.35 38.38 26.63
N LEU A 17 10.02 37.40 27.30
CA LEU A 17 10.33 37.16 28.75
C LEU A 17 9.26 37.16 29.88
N PRO A 18 9.47 36.60 31.11
CA PRO A 18 10.74 36.20 31.77
C PRO A 18 10.79 34.86 32.56
N MET A 19 12.00 34.54 33.02
CA MET A 19 12.45 33.46 33.90
C MET A 19 11.84 33.49 35.33
N ARG A 20 11.55 32.32 35.92
CA ARG A 20 11.71 32.06 37.37
C ARG A 20 12.10 30.60 37.64
N GLU A 21 13.24 30.42 38.30
CA GLU A 21 13.67 29.19 38.95
C GLU A 21 12.82 28.88 40.17
N THR A 22 12.40 27.62 40.33
CA THR A 22 12.11 27.04 41.64
C THR A 22 12.73 25.65 41.73
N SER A 23 13.75 25.58 42.58
CA SER A 23 14.31 24.36 43.16
C SER A 23 13.23 23.55 43.89
N MET A 24 13.24 22.22 43.76
CA MET A 24 13.02 21.25 44.85
C MET A 24 13.22 19.79 44.41
N ARG A 25 14.31 19.19 44.92
CA ARG A 25 14.45 17.81 45.48
C ARG A 25 13.89 16.63 44.66
N GLY A 26 14.78 16.00 43.89
CA GLY A 26 14.66 14.58 43.51
C GLY A 26 15.16 13.64 44.63
N PRO A 27 14.60 12.42 44.77
CA PRO A 27 14.94 11.50 45.85
C PRO A 27 16.30 10.79 45.66
N THR A 28 16.99 10.62 46.78
CA THR A 28 18.32 10.02 46.97
C THR A 28 18.38 8.51 46.66
N ARG A 29 19.44 8.07 45.97
CA ARG A 29 19.78 6.66 45.70
C ARG A 29 20.16 5.87 46.97
N ARG A 30 19.40 4.82 47.29
CA ARG A 30 19.83 3.60 48.04
C ARG A 30 18.65 2.61 47.93
N THR A 31 18.68 1.50 47.21
CA THR A 31 19.50 0.27 47.39
C THR A 31 19.25 -0.63 46.15
N MET A 32 20.27 -1.36 45.69
CA MET A 32 20.25 -2.23 44.49
C MET A 32 19.61 -3.62 44.71
N LEU A 33 19.45 -4.38 43.60
CA LEU A 33 19.21 -5.84 43.38
C LEU A 33 17.81 -6.11 42.81
N GLN A 34 17.56 -6.75 41.66
CA GLN A 34 18.34 -7.52 40.68
C GLN A 34 17.57 -7.49 39.34
N SER A 35 18.18 -7.03 38.25
CA SER A 35 18.00 -7.57 36.89
C SER A 35 18.88 -6.75 35.93
N ASN A 36 19.91 -7.38 35.41
CA ASN A 36 20.96 -6.72 34.65
C ASN A 36 20.67 -6.80 33.16
N VAL A 37 19.60 -6.15 32.69
CA VAL A 37 19.35 -5.94 31.26
C VAL A 37 19.40 -4.44 30.98
N ARG A 38 20.40 -4.02 30.21
CA ARG A 38 20.65 -2.61 29.88
C ARG A 38 19.60 -2.15 28.83
N PRO A 39 18.73 -1.17 29.10
CA PRO A 39 17.62 -0.81 28.21
C PRO A 39 18.06 -0.07 26.93
N HIS A 40 19.31 0.40 26.85
CA HIS A 40 19.79 1.17 25.69
C HIS A 40 20.26 0.30 24.51
N LEU A 41 20.29 -1.03 24.65
CA LEU A 41 20.73 -1.96 23.59
C LEU A 41 19.56 -2.56 22.79
N LEU A 42 18.31 -2.25 23.13
CA LEU A 42 17.16 -2.72 22.35
C LEU A 42 16.86 -1.80 21.17
N LEU A 43 16.99 -0.48 21.31
CA LEU A 43 16.47 0.44 20.29
C LEU A 43 17.17 0.37 18.93
N SER A 44 18.42 -0.10 18.83
CA SER A 44 19.12 -0.23 17.55
C SER A 44 18.77 -1.51 16.77
N GLU A 45 18.36 -2.58 17.47
CA GLU A 45 17.96 -3.84 16.81
C GLU A 45 16.52 -3.77 16.26
N TRP A 46 15.61 -3.06 16.94
CA TRP A 46 14.23 -2.87 16.44
C TRP A 46 14.19 -1.95 15.21
N THR A 47 15.02 -0.92 15.14
CA THR A 47 15.10 -0.05 13.93
C THR A 47 15.70 -0.79 12.75
N ALA A 48 16.72 -1.64 12.97
CA ALA A 48 17.41 -2.33 11.87
C ALA A 48 16.52 -3.33 11.10
N MET A 49 15.52 -3.94 11.76
CA MET A 49 14.62 -4.90 11.11
C MET A 49 13.49 -4.24 10.30
N GLU A 50 13.07 -3.04 10.68
CA GLU A 50 12.01 -2.28 9.98
C GLU A 50 12.55 -1.46 8.79
N THR A 51 13.84 -1.08 8.84
CA THR A 51 14.48 -0.26 7.78
C THR A 51 14.69 -1.04 6.47
N THR A 52 14.81 -2.38 6.53
CA THR A 52 15.21 -3.18 5.36
C THR A 52 14.11 -3.28 4.30
N GLN A 53 12.84 -3.31 4.72
CA GLN A 53 11.71 -3.46 3.80
C GLN A 53 11.35 -2.14 3.12
N HIS A 54 11.32 -1.04 3.89
CA HIS A 54 11.02 0.29 3.37
C HIS A 54 12.08 0.76 2.37
N ASP A 55 13.36 0.46 2.62
CA ASP A 55 14.45 0.77 1.70
C ASP A 55 14.35 -0.05 0.39
N PHE A 56 14.00 -1.34 0.48
CA PHE A 56 13.82 -2.19 -0.72
C PHE A 56 12.69 -1.67 -1.62
N GLU A 57 11.56 -1.29 -1.03
CA GLU A 57 10.40 -0.77 -1.76
C GLU A 57 10.71 0.58 -2.43
N SER A 58 11.56 1.40 -1.82
CA SER A 58 11.91 2.74 -2.31
C SER A 58 12.79 2.77 -3.59
N HIS A 59 13.36 1.63 -4.01
CA HIS A 59 14.28 1.55 -5.15
C HIS A 59 13.88 0.51 -6.22
N LEU A 60 12.60 0.14 -6.27
CA LEU A 60 12.08 -0.71 -7.34
C LEU A 60 11.97 0.10 -8.64
N GLU A 61 12.87 -0.16 -9.59
CA GLU A 61 12.81 0.36 -10.95
C GLU A 61 12.19 -0.66 -11.90
N ARG A 62 11.39 -0.19 -12.87
CA ARG A 62 10.75 -1.03 -13.88
C ARG A 62 11.73 -1.91 -14.67
N SER A 63 12.89 -1.35 -15.01
CA SER A 63 13.98 -2.03 -15.72
C SER A 63 14.63 -3.18 -14.93
N SER A 64 14.46 -3.19 -13.60
CA SER A 64 15.05 -4.20 -12.70
C SER A 64 14.18 -5.45 -12.54
N LEU A 65 12.96 -5.43 -13.07
CA LEU A 65 11.98 -6.49 -12.92
C LEU A 65 11.65 -7.18 -14.26
N PRO A 66 11.23 -8.46 -14.23
CA PRO A 66 11.02 -9.24 -15.45
C PRO A 66 9.65 -9.00 -16.10
N TYR A 67 8.86 -8.04 -15.61
CA TYR A 67 7.48 -7.84 -16.08
C TYR A 67 7.46 -7.01 -17.38
N PRO A 68 6.75 -7.46 -18.43
CA PRO A 68 6.61 -6.70 -19.66
C PRO A 68 5.66 -5.50 -19.46
N SER A 69 5.63 -4.57 -20.42
CA SER A 69 4.77 -3.37 -20.38
C SER A 69 3.29 -3.67 -20.09
N GLU A 70 2.80 -4.74 -20.68
CA GLU A 70 1.43 -5.24 -20.64
C GLU A 70 1.01 -5.61 -19.21
N ALA A 71 1.94 -6.10 -18.39
CA ALA A 71 1.69 -6.41 -16.98
C ALA A 71 1.33 -5.15 -16.18
N TYR A 72 2.05 -4.04 -16.43
CA TYR A 72 1.80 -2.76 -15.77
C TYR A 72 0.52 -2.11 -16.26
N GLU A 73 0.23 -2.21 -17.56
CA GLU A 73 -1.03 -1.73 -18.13
C GLU A 73 -2.21 -2.49 -17.54
N PHE A 74 -2.12 -3.82 -17.46
CA PHE A 74 -3.10 -4.66 -16.80
C PHE A 74 -3.37 -4.24 -15.35
N VAL A 75 -2.33 -4.01 -14.55
CA VAL A 75 -2.50 -3.57 -13.15
C VAL A 75 -3.13 -2.18 -13.06
N ARG A 76 -2.76 -1.25 -13.95
CA ARG A 76 -3.36 0.10 -13.98
C ARG A 76 -4.84 0.07 -14.34
N GLU A 77 -5.21 -0.68 -15.38
CA GLU A 77 -6.61 -0.84 -15.77
C GLU A 77 -7.41 -1.58 -14.69
N GLY A 78 -6.84 -2.64 -14.13
CA GLY A 78 -7.47 -3.43 -13.09
C GLY A 78 -7.65 -2.69 -11.78
N LEU A 79 -6.80 -1.71 -11.46
CA LEU A 79 -7.03 -0.79 -10.34
C LEU A 79 -8.32 0.01 -10.55
N GLY A 80 -8.49 0.65 -11.71
CA GLY A 80 -9.70 1.42 -12.02
C GLY A 80 -10.97 0.56 -12.04
N TYR A 81 -10.87 -0.67 -12.56
CA TYR A 81 -11.95 -1.66 -12.45
C TYR A 81 -12.34 -1.92 -10.98
N THR A 82 -11.34 -2.13 -10.13
CA THR A 82 -11.56 -2.45 -8.71
C THR A 82 -12.09 -1.26 -7.93
N GLU A 83 -11.63 -0.04 -8.21
CA GLU A 83 -12.15 1.19 -7.63
C GLU A 83 -13.63 1.38 -7.96
N CYS A 84 -14.00 1.22 -9.24
CA CYS A 84 -15.40 1.31 -9.68
C CYS A 84 -16.29 0.29 -8.96
N ARG A 85 -15.83 -0.97 -8.84
CA ARG A 85 -16.57 -2.02 -8.13
C ARG A 85 -16.74 -1.67 -6.65
N LEU A 86 -15.68 -1.25 -5.97
CA LEU A 86 -15.74 -0.88 -4.55
C LEU A 86 -16.60 0.38 -4.33
N GLU A 87 -16.58 1.35 -5.24
CA GLU A 87 -17.46 2.51 -5.19
C GLU A 87 -18.93 2.09 -5.26
N ALA A 88 -19.29 1.22 -6.20
CA ALA A 88 -20.64 0.69 -6.32
C ALA A 88 -21.09 -0.09 -5.06
N GLU A 89 -20.21 -0.88 -4.45
CA GLU A 89 -20.49 -1.57 -3.19
C GLU A 89 -20.67 -0.60 -2.02
N ARG A 90 -19.86 0.46 -1.98
CA ARG A 90 -19.93 1.49 -0.93
C ARG A 90 -21.21 2.30 -1.00
N ASP A 91 -21.67 2.65 -2.20
CA ASP A 91 -22.92 3.36 -2.43
C ASP A 91 -24.12 2.55 -1.95
N GLN A 92 -24.09 1.23 -2.17
CA GLN A 92 -25.13 0.31 -1.69
C GLN A 92 -25.13 0.19 -0.16
N LEU A 93 -23.95 0.21 0.48
CA LEU A 93 -23.78 0.06 1.92
C LEU A 93 -23.79 1.38 2.70
N GLY A 94 -23.76 2.53 2.01
CA GLY A 94 -23.66 3.86 2.63
C GLY A 94 -22.35 4.10 3.38
N THR A 95 -21.23 3.57 2.89
CA THR A 95 -19.93 3.63 3.58
C THR A 95 -18.98 4.69 3.02
N ALA A 96 -18.14 5.25 3.91
CA ALA A 96 -17.21 6.31 3.55
C ALA A 96 -16.11 5.86 2.56
N PRO A 97 -15.52 6.77 1.78
CA PRO A 97 -14.32 6.49 0.98
C PRO A 97 -13.16 6.04 1.85
N ARG A 98 -12.42 5.03 1.40
CA ARG A 98 -11.20 4.55 2.06
C ARG A 98 -10.19 4.07 1.04
N HIS A 99 -8.93 3.98 1.49
CA HIS A 99 -7.89 3.35 0.70
C HIS A 99 -8.21 1.86 0.48
N MET A 100 -7.91 1.39 -0.73
CA MET A 100 -8.06 0.00 -1.13
C MET A 100 -6.84 -0.78 -0.62
N LYS A 101 -7.07 -1.88 0.12
CA LYS A 101 -5.97 -2.71 0.60
C LYS A 101 -5.38 -3.57 -0.52
N GLY A 102 -4.12 -3.96 -0.41
CA GLY A 102 -3.44 -4.84 -1.39
C GLY A 102 -4.20 -6.15 -1.66
N GLN A 103 -4.82 -6.74 -0.64
CA GLN A 103 -5.64 -7.95 -0.79
C GLN A 103 -6.88 -7.69 -1.66
N GLU A 104 -7.53 -6.53 -1.49
CA GLU A 104 -8.72 -6.17 -2.26
C GLU A 104 -8.38 -5.91 -3.73
N LEU A 105 -7.23 -5.26 -3.96
CA LEU A 105 -6.68 -5.11 -5.30
C LEU A 105 -6.40 -6.47 -5.93
N CYS A 106 -5.78 -7.41 -5.21
CA CYS A 106 -5.54 -8.76 -5.74
C CYS A 106 -6.84 -9.45 -6.18
N ILE A 107 -7.90 -9.33 -5.38
CA ILE A 107 -9.22 -9.89 -5.71
C ILE A 107 -9.80 -9.20 -6.95
N GLY A 108 -9.75 -7.88 -7.01
CA GLY A 108 -10.21 -7.14 -8.17
C GLY A 108 -9.43 -7.46 -9.45
N LEU A 109 -8.11 -7.62 -9.38
CA LEU A 109 -7.27 -8.05 -10.51
C LEU A 109 -7.62 -9.45 -10.99
N ARG A 110 -7.95 -10.37 -10.08
CA ARG A 110 -8.46 -11.71 -10.45
C ARG A 110 -9.74 -11.59 -11.26
N ASP A 111 -10.72 -10.86 -10.72
CA ASP A 111 -12.04 -10.73 -11.33
C ASP A 111 -11.93 -10.03 -12.69
N PHE A 112 -11.12 -8.97 -12.77
CA PHE A 112 -10.81 -8.28 -14.02
C PHE A 112 -10.17 -9.19 -15.06
N ALA A 113 -9.21 -10.04 -14.67
CA ALA A 113 -8.58 -10.99 -15.58
C ALA A 113 -9.57 -12.06 -16.08
N ILE A 114 -10.43 -12.57 -15.20
CA ILE A 114 -11.48 -13.54 -15.57
C ILE A 114 -12.49 -12.90 -16.51
N GLU A 115 -12.92 -11.67 -16.25
CA GLU A 115 -13.87 -10.96 -17.11
C GLU A 115 -13.30 -10.75 -18.51
N ARG A 116 -12.00 -10.45 -18.61
CA ARG A 116 -11.34 -10.15 -19.90
C ARG A 116 -10.99 -11.40 -20.71
N TRP A 117 -10.58 -12.49 -20.05
CA TRP A 117 -9.99 -13.65 -20.73
C TRP A 117 -10.57 -15.00 -20.31
N GLY A 118 -11.46 -15.05 -19.32
CA GLY A 118 -12.04 -16.28 -18.79
C GLY A 118 -10.97 -17.32 -18.46
N LEU A 119 -11.13 -18.54 -18.98
CA LEU A 119 -10.21 -19.66 -18.77
C LEU A 119 -8.79 -19.42 -19.31
N MET A 120 -8.57 -18.41 -20.15
CA MET A 120 -7.24 -18.05 -20.65
C MET A 120 -6.47 -17.12 -19.71
N ALA A 121 -7.13 -16.51 -18.71
CA ALA A 121 -6.50 -15.60 -17.76
C ALA A 121 -5.21 -16.16 -17.10
N PRO A 122 -5.15 -17.43 -16.62
CA PRO A 122 -3.91 -17.97 -16.06
C PRO A 122 -2.77 -18.05 -17.08
N ALA A 123 -3.06 -18.31 -18.35
CA ALA A 123 -2.06 -18.39 -19.40
C ALA A 123 -1.50 -17.00 -19.76
N VAL A 124 -2.38 -16.00 -19.85
CA VAL A 124 -2.01 -14.61 -20.13
C VAL A 124 -1.11 -14.06 -19.02
N LEU A 125 -1.52 -14.19 -17.75
CA LEU A 125 -0.72 -13.68 -16.63
C LEU A 125 0.64 -14.38 -16.51
N ARG A 126 0.70 -15.70 -16.71
CA ARG A 126 1.99 -16.42 -16.74
C ARG A 126 2.89 -15.95 -17.88
N HIS A 127 2.33 -15.64 -19.05
CA HIS A 127 3.11 -15.10 -20.16
C HIS A 127 3.77 -13.76 -19.78
N TRP A 128 3.09 -12.96 -18.96
CA TRP A 128 3.58 -11.71 -18.40
C TRP A 128 4.43 -11.86 -17.13
N GLN A 129 4.92 -13.07 -16.84
CA GLN A 129 5.74 -13.38 -15.66
C GLN A 129 5.03 -13.17 -14.31
N ILE A 130 3.69 -13.12 -14.30
CA ILE A 130 2.88 -13.04 -13.08
C ILE A 130 2.51 -14.47 -12.68
N HIS A 131 3.10 -14.94 -11.59
CA HIS A 131 2.99 -16.32 -11.09
C HIS A 131 2.36 -16.41 -9.71
N ARG A 132 2.39 -15.32 -8.94
CA ARG A 132 1.85 -15.24 -7.59
C ARG A 132 1.33 -13.83 -7.29
N THR A 133 0.54 -13.69 -6.24
CA THR A 133 -0.09 -12.41 -5.87
C THR A 133 0.94 -11.35 -5.48
N GLU A 134 2.10 -11.74 -4.97
CA GLU A 134 3.24 -10.85 -4.70
C GLU A 134 3.78 -10.16 -5.96
N ASP A 135 3.60 -10.75 -7.14
CA ASP A 135 4.02 -10.13 -8.41
C ASP A 135 3.20 -8.88 -8.71
N PHE A 136 1.90 -8.88 -8.37
CA PHE A 136 1.08 -7.67 -8.43
C PHE A 136 1.63 -6.59 -7.50
N GLY A 137 1.99 -6.97 -6.28
CA GLY A 137 2.61 -6.05 -5.32
C GLY A 137 3.86 -5.39 -5.89
N ARG A 138 4.78 -6.16 -6.48
CA ARG A 138 6.00 -5.60 -7.09
C ARG A 138 5.67 -4.62 -8.21
N ILE A 139 4.70 -4.94 -9.06
CA ILE A 139 4.24 -4.04 -10.13
C ILE A 139 3.63 -2.75 -9.55
N VAL A 140 2.77 -2.86 -8.54
CA VAL A 140 2.14 -1.72 -7.86
C VAL A 140 3.20 -0.81 -7.24
N PHE A 141 4.20 -1.36 -6.54
CA PHE A 141 5.24 -0.56 -5.91
C PHE A 141 6.15 0.16 -6.92
N VAL A 142 6.43 -0.45 -8.09
CA VAL A 142 7.06 0.29 -9.19
C VAL A 142 6.18 1.45 -9.65
N LEU A 143 4.88 1.23 -9.84
CA LEU A 143 3.95 2.28 -10.28
C LEU A 143 3.81 3.42 -9.24
N VAL A 144 3.92 3.10 -7.96
CA VAL A 144 4.00 4.10 -6.87
C VAL A 144 5.29 4.91 -6.98
N ASN A 145 6.44 4.25 -7.18
CA ASN A 145 7.72 4.93 -7.33
C ASN A 145 7.78 5.83 -8.59
N GLU A 146 7.10 5.42 -9.66
CA GLU A 146 6.91 6.23 -10.88
C GLU A 146 5.92 7.40 -10.70
N GLY A 147 5.30 7.53 -9.52
CA GLY A 147 4.31 8.58 -9.21
C GLY A 147 2.95 8.38 -9.87
N THR A 148 2.69 7.18 -10.41
CA THR A 148 1.41 6.85 -11.06
C THR A 148 0.34 6.47 -10.03
N LEU A 149 0.73 5.87 -8.91
CA LEU A 149 -0.16 5.46 -7.82
C LEU A 149 0.25 6.14 -6.50
N SER A 150 -0.72 6.36 -5.61
CA SER A 150 -0.47 6.85 -4.25
C SER A 150 -0.43 5.67 -3.27
N LYS A 151 0.51 5.71 -2.32
CA LYS A 151 0.59 4.77 -1.19
C LYS A 151 0.18 5.46 0.12
N THR A 152 -0.21 4.66 1.10
CA THR A 152 -0.31 5.03 2.51
C THR A 152 0.87 4.44 3.29
N ASP A 153 1.09 4.90 4.52
CA ASP A 153 2.21 4.43 5.37
C ASP A 153 2.04 2.96 5.80
N ASP A 154 0.81 2.45 5.77
CA ASP A 154 0.47 1.08 6.16
C ASP A 154 0.58 0.08 4.99
N ASP A 155 0.75 0.55 3.75
CA ASP A 155 0.82 -0.34 2.58
C ASP A 155 2.18 -1.02 2.49
N SER A 156 2.16 -2.35 2.37
CA SER A 156 3.36 -3.16 2.29
C SER A 156 3.29 -4.21 1.19
N LEU A 157 4.44 -4.66 0.69
CA LEU A 157 4.48 -5.82 -0.20
C LEU A 157 3.88 -7.09 0.46
N ALA A 158 3.86 -7.16 1.80
CA ALA A 158 3.28 -8.28 2.53
C ALA A 158 1.77 -8.39 2.35
N ASP A 159 1.07 -7.29 2.03
CA ASP A 159 -0.37 -7.31 1.75
C ASP A 159 -0.75 -8.12 0.51
N PHE A 160 0.22 -8.38 -0.35
CA PHE A 160 0.09 -9.17 -1.56
C PHE A 160 0.53 -10.62 -1.38
N ARG A 161 1.03 -11.01 -0.21
CA ARG A 161 1.60 -12.34 0.01
C ARG A 161 0.53 -13.40 0.18
N GLY A 162 0.52 -14.37 -0.73
CA GLY A 162 -0.33 -15.56 -0.62
C GLY A 162 -1.83 -15.28 -0.51
N VAL A 163 -2.34 -14.21 -1.14
CA VAL A 163 -3.77 -13.85 -1.07
C VAL A 163 -4.63 -14.95 -1.68
N TYR A 164 -4.16 -15.55 -2.78
CA TYR A 164 -4.70 -16.76 -3.39
C TYR A 164 -3.66 -17.40 -4.33
N ASP A 165 -3.92 -18.65 -4.73
CA ASP A 165 -3.21 -19.30 -5.84
C ASP A 165 -3.82 -18.88 -7.18
N LEU A 166 -3.01 -18.31 -8.08
CA LEU A 166 -3.49 -17.77 -9.36
C LEU A 166 -4.07 -18.86 -10.26
N VAL A 167 -3.50 -20.07 -10.25
CA VAL A 167 -3.94 -21.15 -11.15
C VAL A 167 -5.32 -21.64 -10.72
N GLU A 168 -5.51 -21.85 -9.42
CA GLU A 168 -6.79 -22.24 -8.85
C GLU A 168 -7.85 -21.14 -9.04
N ALA A 169 -7.54 -19.91 -8.59
CA ALA A 169 -8.51 -18.83 -8.52
C ALA A 169 -9.01 -18.38 -9.90
N LEU A 170 -8.14 -18.41 -10.92
CA LEU A 170 -8.50 -18.04 -12.30
C LEU A 170 -9.07 -19.22 -13.09
N GLY A 171 -8.74 -20.46 -12.72
CA GLY A 171 -9.27 -21.67 -13.38
C GLY A 171 -10.75 -21.92 -13.08
N GLN A 172 -11.25 -21.46 -11.93
CA GLN A 172 -12.64 -21.66 -11.51
C GLN A 172 -13.61 -20.64 -12.12
N GLY A 173 -13.13 -19.45 -12.52
CA GLY A 173 -13.98 -18.36 -13.02
C GLY A 173 -14.67 -18.62 -14.36
N GLY A 174 -14.09 -19.47 -15.22
CA GLY A 174 -14.68 -19.78 -16.53
C GLY A 174 -15.88 -20.73 -16.48
N LEU A 175 -16.23 -21.29 -15.32
CA LEU A 175 -17.40 -22.18 -15.15
C LEU A 175 -18.68 -21.45 -14.75
N GLN A 176 -18.62 -20.15 -14.41
CA GLN A 176 -19.81 -19.36 -14.03
C GLN A 176 -20.41 -18.56 -15.20
N VAL A 177 -19.82 -18.61 -16.39
CA VAL A 177 -20.37 -17.97 -17.60
C VAL A 177 -21.10 -19.03 -18.44
N GLY A 178 -22.36 -19.27 -18.09
CA GLY A 178 -23.22 -20.19 -18.85
C GLY A 178 -24.50 -20.51 -18.09
N PHE A 179 -25.63 -20.21 -18.72
CA PHE A 179 -27.02 -20.40 -18.26
C PHE A 179 -27.61 -19.24 -17.43
N GLN A 180 -27.87 -18.13 -18.10
CA GLN A 180 -29.16 -17.45 -17.96
C GLN A 180 -29.92 -17.61 -19.29
N ASP A 181 -30.73 -18.68 -19.36
CA ASP A 181 -31.74 -18.87 -20.39
C ASP A 181 -33.03 -18.13 -19.96
N GLY A 182 -33.66 -17.42 -20.90
CA GLY A 182 -35.12 -17.19 -20.93
C GLY A 182 -35.62 -15.81 -20.54
#